data_AF-A0A1H6YTN5-F1
#
_entry.id   AF-A0A1H6YTN5-F1
#
_cell.length_a   1.000
_cell.length_b   1.000
_cell.length_c   1.000
_cell.angle_alpha   90.00
_cell.angle_beta   90.00
_cell.angle_gamma   90.00
#
_symmetry.space_group_name_H-M   'P 1'
#
loop_
_entity.id
_entity.type
_entity.pdbx_description
1 polymer ?
#
loop_
_entity_poly.entity_id
_entity_poly.type
_entity_poly.pdbx_seq_one_letter_code
_entity_poly.pdbx_strand_id
1 'polypeptide(L)'
;MDTFKFMKDDWVKEKDGNQLMQVDEYQIVETVVNHNGSATLPVTKRVFSGKVWCTWVNKNKAVITQPFWEDDLEPATQRQNDFHTYPSLNHTH
;
A
#
# COMPACT_ATOMS: atom_id res chain seq x y z
N MET A 1 3.35 -9.48 12.65
CA MET A 1 2.99 -9.17 11.26
C MET A 1 2.96 -7.67 11.20
N ASP A 2 3.93 -7.05 10.52
CA ASP A 2 3.82 -5.64 10.19
C ASP A 2 2.66 -5.53 9.21
N THR A 3 1.54 -4.97 9.67
CA THR A 3 0.36 -4.77 8.85
C THR A 3 0.70 -3.68 7.85
N PHE A 4 0.71 -4.03 6.56
CA PHE A 4 0.81 -3.05 5.48
C PHE A 4 -0.29 -1.99 5.63
N LYS A 5 0.04 -0.71 5.41
CA LYS A 5 -0.92 0.40 5.62
C LYS A 5 -1.95 0.50 4.50
N PHE A 6 -1.60 -0.01 3.32
CA PHE A 6 -2.44 -0.02 2.14
C PHE A 6 -2.54 -1.46 1.59
N MET A 7 -3.39 -1.66 0.61
CA MET A 7 -3.49 -2.91 -0.12
C MET A 7 -3.43 -2.61 -1.62
N LYS A 8 -3.13 -3.63 -2.43
CA LYS A 8 -3.25 -3.50 -3.88
C LYS A 8 -4.65 -2.99 -4.23
N ASP A 9 -4.70 -2.10 -5.21
CA ASP A 9 -5.88 -1.40 -5.71
C ASP A 9 -6.45 -0.30 -4.79
N ASP A 10 -5.86 -0.06 -3.61
CA ASP A 10 -6.22 1.08 -2.77
C ASP A 10 -5.91 2.41 -3.47
N TRP A 11 -6.80 3.36 -3.29
CA TRP A 11 -6.61 4.73 -3.75
C TRP A 11 -5.87 5.55 -2.71
N VAL A 12 -4.75 6.13 -3.10
CA VAL A 12 -3.86 6.92 -2.26
C VAL A 12 -3.50 8.24 -2.93
N LYS A 13 -2.96 9.16 -2.14
CA LYS A 13 -2.31 10.38 -2.61
C LYS A 13 -1.12 10.68 -1.71
N GLU A 14 -0.16 11.45 -2.22
CA GLU A 14 0.88 12.01 -1.36
C GLU A 14 0.24 12.96 -0.34
N LYS A 15 0.80 13.00 0.87
CA LYS A 15 0.49 14.05 1.84
C LYS A 15 0.73 15.42 1.20
N ASP A 16 -0.22 16.32 1.39
CA ASP A 16 -0.26 17.65 0.73
C ASP A 16 -0.41 17.60 -0.81
N GLY A 17 -0.54 16.41 -1.40
CA GLY A 17 -0.79 16.17 -2.81
C GLY A 17 -2.27 16.01 -3.16
N ASN A 18 -2.59 16.35 -4.40
CA ASN A 18 -3.91 16.15 -5.00
C ASN A 18 -3.91 15.08 -6.11
N GLN A 19 -2.75 14.52 -6.45
CA GLN A 19 -2.67 13.46 -7.44
C GLN A 19 -3.18 12.16 -6.82
N LEU A 20 -4.32 11.69 -7.34
CA LEU A 20 -4.85 10.39 -7.01
C LEU A 20 -4.02 9.31 -7.72
N MET A 21 -3.63 8.28 -6.97
CA MET A 21 -2.83 7.16 -7.46
C MET A 21 -3.41 5.86 -6.89
N GLN A 22 -3.19 4.76 -7.60
CA GLN A 22 -3.62 3.43 -7.17
C GLN A 22 -2.40 2.61 -6.76
N VAL A 23 -2.48 1.94 -5.62
CA VAL A 23 -1.43 1.03 -5.16
C VAL A 23 -1.38 -0.20 -6.07
N ASP A 24 -0.20 -0.49 -6.61
CA ASP A 24 0.01 -1.68 -7.45
C ASP A 24 0.68 -2.82 -6.68
N GLU A 25 1.85 -2.55 -6.08
CA GLU A 25 2.60 -3.55 -5.32
C GLU A 25 3.55 -2.96 -4.27
N TYR A 26 3.88 -3.80 -3.29
CA TYR A 26 4.90 -3.51 -2.28
C TYR A 26 6.29 -3.81 -2.82
N GLN A 27 7.23 -2.88 -2.64
CA GLN A 27 8.62 -3.16 -2.98
C GLN A 27 9.26 -4.07 -1.92
N ILE A 28 9.48 -5.31 -2.32
CA ILE A 28 10.19 -6.34 -1.54
C ILE A 28 11.65 -6.39 -1.98
N VAL A 29 12.57 -6.28 -1.03
CA VAL A 29 14.03 -6.37 -1.25
C VAL A 29 14.62 -7.56 -0.52
N GLU A 30 15.77 -8.02 -0.99
CA GLU A 30 16.55 -9.06 -0.31
C GLU A 30 17.54 -8.41 0.66
N THR A 31 17.52 -8.85 1.91
CA THR A 31 18.48 -8.43 2.94
C THR A 31 19.23 -9.63 3.48
N VAL A 32 20.52 -9.45 3.74
CA VAL A 32 21.37 -10.47 4.33
C VAL A 32 21.34 -10.32 5.84
N VAL A 33 20.81 -11.34 6.53
CA VAL A 33 20.77 -11.37 7.99
C VAL A 33 21.87 -12.29 8.49
N ASN A 34 22.84 -11.71 9.20
CA ASN A 34 23.83 -12.45 9.96
C ASN A 34 23.25 -12.77 11.33
N HIS A 35 23.16 -14.06 11.68
CA HIS A 35 22.84 -14.45 13.05
C HIS A 35 24.07 -14.19 13.93
N ASN A 36 23.97 -13.22 14.85
CA ASN A 36 25.07 -12.90 15.77
C ASN A 36 25.54 -14.17 16.51
N GLY A 37 26.81 -14.54 16.31
CA GLY A 37 27.54 -15.50 17.15
C GLY A 37 27.60 -16.95 16.67
N SER A 38 27.06 -17.31 15.50
CA SER A 38 27.15 -18.68 14.97
C SER A 38 27.94 -18.69 13.67
N ALA A 39 28.83 -19.67 13.48
CA ALA A 39 29.59 -19.94 12.25
C ALA A 39 28.71 -20.33 11.03
N THR A 40 27.42 -20.05 11.11
CA THR A 40 26.41 -20.29 10.08
C THR A 40 26.50 -19.23 8.98
N LEU A 41 26.36 -19.69 7.74
CA LEU A 41 26.36 -18.83 6.57
C LEU A 41 25.22 -17.79 6.65
N PRO A 42 25.45 -16.58 6.12
CA PRO A 42 24.42 -15.55 6.00
C PRO A 42 23.17 -16.11 5.31
N VAL A 43 21.99 -15.73 5.82
CA VAL A 43 20.71 -16.09 5.19
C VAL A 43 20.12 -14.86 4.52
N THR A 44 19.77 -15.00 3.24
CA THR A 44 19.01 -13.98 2.50
C THR A 44 17.54 -14.07 2.89
N LYS A 45 16.95 -12.94 3.31
CA LYS A 45 15.52 -12.82 3.62
C LYS A 45 14.88 -11.75 2.76
N ARG A 46 13.66 -12.00 2.31
CA ARG A 46 12.83 -11.01 1.62
C ARG A 46 12.15 -10.13 2.66
N VAL A 47 12.33 -8.82 2.57
CA VAL A 47 11.77 -7.84 3.49
C VAL A 47 11.09 -6.71 2.73
N PHE A 48 10.04 -6.16 3.30
CA PHE A 48 9.43 -4.94 2.79
C PHE A 48 10.40 -3.77 2.97
N SER A 49 10.60 -2.99 1.90
CA SER A 49 11.53 -1.86 1.89
C SER A 49 10.98 -0.57 2.49
N GLY A 50 9.67 -0.51 2.80
CA GLY A 50 8.98 0.73 3.15
C GLY A 50 8.40 1.48 1.94
N LYS A 51 8.63 1.00 0.70
CA LYS A 51 8.14 1.65 -0.52
C LYS A 51 7.00 0.93 -1.21
N VAL A 52 6.01 1.68 -1.65
CA VAL A 52 4.83 1.19 -2.37
C VAL A 52 4.85 1.75 -3.78
N TRP A 53 4.70 0.87 -4.77
CA TRP A 53 4.52 1.27 -6.17
C TRP A 53 3.09 1.75 -6.37
N CYS A 54 2.97 2.97 -6.88
CA CYS A 54 1.69 3.58 -7.19
C CYS A 54 1.62 3.90 -8.68
N THR A 55 0.44 3.70 -9.26
CA THR A 55 0.16 3.96 -10.68
C THR A 55 -0.89 5.04 -10.84
N TRP A 56 -0.71 5.94 -11.80
CA TRP A 56 -1.69 6.96 -12.16
C TRP A 56 -1.58 7.33 -13.65
N VAL A 57 -2.56 8.08 -14.13
CA VAL A 57 -2.54 8.66 -15.47
C VAL A 57 -2.17 10.13 -15.37
N ASN A 58 -1.10 10.54 -16.07
CA ASN A 58 -0.65 11.93 -16.07
C ASN A 58 -1.43 12.79 -17.08
N LYS A 59 -1.12 14.10 -17.11
CA LYS A 59 -1.75 15.07 -18.03
C LYS A 59 -1.59 14.73 -19.52
N ASN A 60 -0.55 13.97 -19.86
CA ASN A 60 -0.27 13.54 -21.24
C ASN A 60 -0.98 12.21 -21.59
N LYS A 61 -1.88 11.72 -20.73
CA LYS A 61 -2.55 10.42 -20.86
C LYS A 61 -1.60 9.23 -20.84
N ALA A 62 -0.40 9.40 -20.29
CA ALA A 62 0.53 8.29 -20.07
C ALA A 62 0.27 7.67 -18.70
N VAL A 63 0.34 6.33 -18.65
CA VAL A 63 0.35 5.58 -17.40
C VAL A 63 1.75 5.70 -16.80
N ILE A 64 1.81 6.18 -15.56
CA ILE A 64 3.05 6.33 -14.81
C ILE A 64 2.97 5.40 -13.61
N THR A 65 4.05 4.67 -13.35
CA THR A 65 4.22 3.80 -12.19
C THR A 65 5.52 4.18 -11.50
N GLN A 66 5.44 4.62 -10.25
CA GLN A 66 6.60 5.08 -9.47
C GLN A 66 6.52 4.64 -8.01
N PRO A 67 7.67 4.45 -7.34
CA PRO A 67 7.71 4.05 -5.95
C PRO A 67 7.64 5.27 -5.02
N PHE A 68 6.81 5.18 -3.98
CA PHE A 68 6.66 6.19 -2.92
C PHE A 68 6.95 5.55 -1.57
N TRP A 69 7.35 6.34 -0.58
CA TRP A 69 7.39 5.85 0.80
C TRP A 69 5.98 5.68 1.32
N GLU A 70 5.70 4.55 1.99
CA GLU A 70 4.39 4.29 2.57
C GLU A 70 3.98 5.38 3.57
N ASP A 71 4.96 5.97 4.27
CA ASP A 71 4.75 7.05 5.22
C ASP A 71 4.42 8.39 4.59
N ASP A 72 4.72 8.60 3.30
CA ASP A 72 4.44 9.86 2.60
C ASP A 72 3.05 9.83 1.94
N LEU A 73 2.38 8.68 1.95
CA LEU A 73 1.06 8.49 1.39
C LEU A 73 -0.03 8.61 2.46
N GLU A 74 -1.21 9.00 2.02
CA GLU A 74 -2.44 8.94 2.79
C GLU A 74 -3.57 8.34 1.96
N PRO A 75 -4.56 7.68 2.60
CA PRO A 75 -5.75 7.20 1.90
C PRO A 75 -6.41 8.36 1.17
N ALA A 76 -6.72 8.16 -0.10
CA ALA A 76 -7.55 9.11 -0.82
C ALA A 76 -8.95 9.04 -0.23
N THR A 77 -9.27 9.95 0.68
CA THR A 77 -10.60 10.09 1.25
C THR A 77 -11.55 10.54 0.14
N GLN A 78 -12.11 9.60 -0.61
CA GLN A 78 -13.51 9.74 -0.96
C GLN A 78 -14.23 9.76 0.38
N ARG A 79 -14.92 10.85 0.71
CA ARG A 79 -15.87 10.84 1.82
C ARG A 79 -16.80 9.64 1.60
N GLN A 80 -16.56 8.54 2.29
CA GLN A 80 -17.51 7.45 2.46
C GLN A 80 -18.68 8.01 3.26
N ASN A 81 -19.53 8.78 2.61
CA ASN A 81 -20.82 9.21 3.16
C ASN A 81 -21.98 8.45 2.52
N ASP A 82 -21.74 7.45 1.67
CA ASP A 82 -22.81 6.71 1.03
C ASP A 82 -22.51 5.19 1.08
N PHE A 83 -23.46 4.44 1.67
CA PHE A 83 -23.68 2.98 1.57
C PHE A 83 -23.12 2.01 2.64
N HIS A 84 -23.22 2.36 3.92
CA HIS A 84 -23.51 1.35 4.96
C HIS A 84 -24.79 1.67 5.75
N THR A 85 -25.88 1.91 5.03
CA THR A 85 -27.23 1.72 5.58
C THR A 85 -27.82 0.48 4.92
N TYR A 86 -27.47 -0.70 5.42
CA TYR A 86 -28.28 -1.88 5.16
C TYR A 86 -29.59 -1.71 5.93
N PRO A 87 -30.78 -1.74 5.29
CA PRO A 87 -32.00 -1.89 6.05
C PRO A 87 -31.97 -3.29 6.68
N SER A 88 -32.03 -3.36 8.00
CA SER A 88 -32.25 -4.61 8.72
C SER A 88 -33.57 -5.21 8.24
N LEU A 89 -33.50 -6.25 7.42
CA LEU A 89 -34.63 -7.10 7.08
C LEU A 89 -35.08 -7.78 8.38
N ASN A 90 -36.11 -7.23 9.01
CA ASN A 90 -36.86 -7.88 10.07
C ASN A 90 -37.52 -9.13 9.48
N HIS A 91 -36.93 -10.30 9.73
CA HIS A 91 -37.64 -11.57 9.60
C HIS A 91 -38.47 -11.77 10.87
N THR A 92 -39.78 -11.53 10.77
CA THR A 92 -40.78 -12.00 11.73
C THR A 92 -41.22 -13.40 11.30
N HIS A 93 -41.19 -14.36 12.21
CA HIS A 93 -41.85 -15.67 12.11
C HIS A 93 -42.87 -15.79 13.23
#